data_AF-A0A2D7REE8-F1
#
_entry.id   AF-A0A2D7REE8-F1
#
_cell.length_a   1.000
_cell.length_b   1.000
_cell.length_c   1.000
_cell.angle_alpha   90.00
_cell.angle_beta   90.00
_cell.angle_gamma   90.00
#
_symmetry.space_group_name_H-M   'P 1'
#
loop_
_entity.id
_entity.type
_entity.pdbx_description
1 polymer ?
#
loop_
_entity_poly.entity_id
_entity_poly.type
_entity_poly.pdbx_seq_one_letter_code
_entity_poly.pdbx_strand_id
1 'polypeptide(L)'
;MYIKSKLMAELRGSSNSVNGIAKVLMNQKLFKEGSVHYRHSYDEMVSTLQSLTYNDMIKEHQKALNGNNVLTVLAENPQVVNFDDIGKNSMMQGISEPLKTTNEVIKHFLPGKTSCTVLMGMHVEPDLATQIAVNCLGNGFSGKLMKHVRDELGLTYGINSYVKEKQGTMHVSATYSPTLLDKGIKETHNVLDEWKKGVTQEEVDIQKTIMTGIRQVRFDNPSNIINTIHSEKLRGKDMNFIDSFDSRVNAVTLEQVNQAISNIDLSELSTVIVGTFS
;
A
#
# COMPACT_ATOMS: atom_id res chain seq x y z
N MET A 1 22.72 20.54 -12.73
CA MET A 1 23.62 20.15 -11.61
C MET A 1 22.92 20.24 -10.25
N TYR A 2 22.24 21.35 -9.92
CA TYR A 2 21.54 21.53 -8.63
C TYR A 2 20.50 20.45 -8.28
N ILE A 3 19.55 20.13 -9.18
CA ILE A 3 18.46 19.17 -8.91
C ILE A 3 19.02 17.78 -8.59
N LYS A 4 20.03 17.31 -9.33
CA LYS A 4 20.71 16.03 -9.09
C LYS A 4 21.35 16.00 -7.70
N SER A 5 22.06 17.05 -7.30
CA SER A 5 22.64 17.17 -5.96
C SER A 5 21.58 17.18 -4.85
N LYS A 6 20.49 17.93 -5.05
CA LYS A 6 19.36 17.98 -4.11
C LYS A 6 18.72 16.61 -3.92
N LEU A 7 18.40 15.92 -5.01
CA LEU A 7 17.76 14.60 -4.96
C LEU A 7 18.65 13.55 -4.28
N MET A 8 19.95 13.56 -4.56
CA MET A 8 20.90 12.67 -3.86
C MET A 8 20.94 12.95 -2.35
N ALA A 9 20.87 14.22 -1.93
CA ALA A 9 20.82 14.57 -0.51
C ALA A 9 19.53 14.08 0.16
N GLU A 10 18.37 14.21 -0.51
CA GLU A 10 17.07 13.71 -0.03
C GLU A 10 17.06 12.18 0.11
N LEU A 11 17.63 11.45 -0.85
CA LEU A 11 17.75 9.99 -0.80
C LEU A 11 18.69 9.54 0.33
N ARG A 12 19.83 10.21 0.52
CA ARG A 12 20.73 9.95 1.66
C ARG A 12 20.08 10.26 3.00
N GLY A 13 19.24 11.30 3.09
CA GLY A 13 18.44 11.52 4.29
C GLY A 13 17.46 10.38 4.55
N SER A 14 16.88 9.84 3.48
CA SER A 14 15.91 8.74 3.54
C SER A 14 16.53 7.38 3.86
N SER A 15 17.83 7.17 3.57
CA SER A 15 18.53 5.91 3.90
C SER A 15 18.70 5.68 5.40
N ASN A 16 18.42 6.68 6.24
CA ASN A 16 18.39 6.55 7.69
C ASN A 16 16.96 6.41 8.27
N SER A 17 15.95 6.27 7.41
CA SER A 17 14.55 6.09 7.81
C SER A 17 14.19 4.62 7.97
N VAL A 18 13.87 4.18 9.19
CA VAL A 18 13.41 2.80 9.47
C VAL A 18 12.18 2.44 8.63
N ASN A 19 11.23 3.37 8.48
CA ASN A 19 10.03 3.19 7.66
C ASN A 19 10.33 3.14 6.16
N GLY A 20 11.28 3.95 5.69
CA GLY A 20 11.69 3.99 4.29
C GLY A 20 12.34 2.66 3.88
N ILE A 21 13.34 2.23 4.65
CA ILE A 21 14.06 0.97 4.45
C ILE A 21 13.11 -0.22 4.54
N ALA A 22 12.23 -0.27 5.56
CA ALA A 22 11.28 -1.38 5.70
C ALA A 22 10.38 -1.53 4.46
N LYS A 23 9.90 -0.41 3.90
CA LYS A 23 9.09 -0.42 2.67
C LYS A 23 9.90 -0.88 1.47
N VAL A 24 11.16 -0.47 1.32
CA VAL A 24 12.02 -0.94 0.22
C VAL A 24 12.18 -2.45 0.32
N LEU A 25 12.66 -2.96 1.47
CA LEU A 25 12.90 -4.38 1.68
C LEU A 25 11.63 -5.22 1.47
N MET A 26 10.47 -4.74 1.95
CA MET A 26 9.20 -5.43 1.74
C MET A 26 8.81 -5.49 0.26
N ASN A 27 8.96 -4.41 -0.51
CA ASN A 27 8.66 -4.46 -1.95
C ASN A 27 9.66 -5.35 -2.71
N GLN A 28 10.95 -5.33 -2.36
CA GLN A 28 11.94 -6.25 -2.94
C GLN A 28 11.64 -7.71 -2.60
N LYS A 29 11.00 -7.95 -1.46
CA LYS A 29 10.57 -9.28 -1.04
C LYS A 29 9.36 -9.77 -1.83
N LEU A 30 8.34 -8.92 -1.98
CA LEU A 30 7.06 -9.27 -2.61
C LEU A 30 7.10 -9.22 -4.14
N PHE A 31 7.98 -8.42 -4.74
CA PHE A 31 8.03 -8.18 -6.18
C PHE A 31 9.39 -8.55 -6.76
N LYS A 32 9.41 -9.05 -7.99
CA LYS A 32 10.66 -9.32 -8.73
C LYS A 32 11.23 -8.02 -9.30
N GLU A 33 12.54 -7.94 -9.46
CA GLU A 33 13.17 -6.84 -10.18
C GLU A 33 12.58 -6.72 -11.60
N GLY A 34 12.21 -5.49 -11.99
CA GLY A 34 11.48 -5.20 -13.23
C GLY A 34 9.97 -5.03 -13.08
N SER A 35 9.37 -5.41 -11.94
CA SER A 35 7.98 -5.04 -11.60
C SER A 35 7.84 -3.53 -11.37
N VAL A 36 6.67 -2.96 -11.68
CA VAL A 36 6.32 -1.56 -11.38
C VAL A 36 6.16 -1.28 -9.88
N HIS A 37 6.09 -2.35 -9.07
CA HIS A 37 6.01 -2.29 -7.62
C HIS A 37 7.34 -2.60 -6.93
N TYR A 38 8.33 -3.10 -7.66
CA TYR A 38 9.69 -3.25 -7.16
C TYR A 38 10.28 -1.88 -6.75
N ARG A 39 11.08 -1.86 -5.68
CA ARG A 39 11.77 -0.66 -5.22
C ARG A 39 13.27 -0.94 -5.10
N HIS A 40 14.07 -0.11 -5.75
CA HIS A 40 15.51 -0.08 -5.54
C HIS A 40 15.83 0.57 -4.19
N SER A 41 16.96 0.17 -3.62
CA SER A 41 17.52 0.77 -2.40
C SER A 41 17.92 2.22 -2.62
N TYR A 42 18.02 2.97 -1.52
CA TYR A 42 18.49 4.36 -1.56
C TYR A 42 19.90 4.49 -2.12
N ASP A 43 20.80 3.55 -1.80
CA ASP A 43 22.18 3.57 -2.27
C ASP A 43 22.29 3.26 -3.77
N GLU A 44 21.52 2.28 -4.26
CA GLU A 44 21.40 2.02 -5.71
C GLU A 44 20.89 3.26 -6.44
N MET A 45 19.81 3.89 -5.94
CA MET A 45 19.29 5.12 -6.54
C MET A 45 20.31 6.27 -6.53
N VAL A 46 21.06 6.44 -5.44
CA VAL A 46 22.13 7.46 -5.36
C VAL A 46 23.25 7.15 -6.36
N SER A 47 23.68 5.90 -6.47
CA SER A 47 24.71 5.47 -7.43
C SER A 47 24.26 5.70 -8.88
N THR A 48 23.02 5.32 -9.21
CA THR A 48 22.43 5.58 -10.53
C THR A 48 22.33 7.08 -10.82
N LEU A 49 21.93 7.89 -9.83
CA LEU A 49 21.89 9.33 -10.00
C LEU A 49 23.28 9.90 -10.25
N GLN A 50 24.33 9.40 -9.61
CA GLN A 50 25.70 9.86 -9.83
C GLN A 50 26.17 9.60 -11.27
N SER A 51 25.85 8.43 -11.85
CA SER A 51 26.22 8.09 -13.22
C SER A 51 25.31 8.71 -14.29
N LEU A 52 24.11 9.18 -13.91
CA LEU A 52 23.13 9.73 -14.85
C LEU A 52 23.66 10.95 -15.63
N THR A 53 23.57 10.89 -16.96
CA THR A 53 23.98 11.97 -17.87
C THR A 53 22.79 12.82 -18.34
N TYR A 54 23.09 13.97 -18.94
CA TYR A 54 22.06 14.80 -19.59
C TYR A 54 21.39 14.06 -20.76
N ASN A 55 22.15 13.29 -21.54
CA ASN A 55 21.61 12.55 -22.67
C ASN A 55 20.64 11.45 -22.22
N ASP A 56 20.91 10.80 -21.08
CA ASP A 56 19.98 9.83 -20.49
C ASP A 56 18.64 10.49 -20.11
N MET A 57 18.70 11.69 -19.52
CA MET A 57 17.51 12.47 -19.18
C MET A 57 16.68 12.84 -20.41
N ILE A 58 17.34 13.29 -21.48
CA ILE A 58 16.65 13.63 -22.74
C ILE A 58 16.02 12.38 -23.36
N LYS A 59 16.73 11.25 -23.36
CA LYS A 59 16.22 9.98 -23.88
C LYS A 59 14.99 9.50 -23.11
N GLU A 60 15.03 9.51 -21.78
CA GLU A 60 13.88 9.12 -20.95
C GLU A 60 12.72 10.12 -21.07
N HIS A 61 13.01 11.43 -21.18
CA HIS A 61 11.97 12.43 -21.42
C HIS A 61 11.27 12.22 -22.76
N GLN A 62 12.02 11.97 -23.84
CA GLN A 62 11.46 11.64 -25.16
C GLN A 62 10.63 10.35 -25.12
N LYS A 63 11.12 9.32 -24.43
CA LYS A 63 10.38 8.07 -24.23
C LYS A 63 9.06 8.30 -23.47
N ALA A 64 9.05 9.16 -22.46
CA ALA A 64 7.84 9.52 -21.73
C ALA A 64 6.84 10.28 -22.60
N LEU A 65 7.29 11.27 -23.39
CA LEU A 65 6.46 12.03 -24.32
C LEU A 65 5.87 11.15 -25.45
N ASN A 66 6.66 10.22 -25.96
CA ASN A 66 6.25 9.28 -27.01
C ASN A 66 5.46 8.08 -26.47
N GLY A 67 5.37 7.95 -25.14
CA GLY A 67 4.64 6.89 -24.47
C GLY A 67 3.13 7.12 -24.46
N ASN A 68 2.39 6.10 -24.01
CA ASN A 68 0.96 6.24 -23.79
C ASN A 68 0.70 7.03 -22.50
N ASN A 69 0.31 8.30 -22.66
CA ASN A 69 -0.06 9.17 -21.56
C ASN A 69 -1.59 9.28 -21.49
N VAL A 70 -2.16 9.04 -20.32
CA VAL A 70 -3.60 9.20 -20.09
C VAL A 70 -3.82 10.49 -19.32
N LEU A 71 -4.52 11.44 -19.91
CA LEU A 71 -4.98 12.65 -19.22
C LEU A 71 -6.45 12.49 -18.85
N THR A 72 -6.79 12.82 -17.61
CA THR A 72 -8.18 12.92 -17.15
C THR A 72 -8.41 14.35 -16.71
N VAL A 73 -9.46 14.98 -17.25
CA VAL A 73 -9.85 16.35 -16.94
C VAL A 73 -11.26 16.33 -16.37
N LEU A 74 -11.47 17.06 -15.29
CA LEU A 74 -12.78 17.30 -14.69
C LEU A 74 -13.12 18.77 -14.90
N ALA A 75 -14.20 19.04 -15.63
CA ALA A 75 -14.68 20.38 -15.94
C ALA A 75 -16.21 20.41 -15.86
N GLU A 76 -16.77 21.53 -15.40
CA GLU A 76 -18.24 21.74 -15.40
C GLU A 76 -18.81 21.77 -16.81
N ASN A 77 -18.05 22.34 -17.76
CA ASN A 77 -18.38 22.34 -19.19
C ASN A 77 -17.27 21.66 -19.99
N PRO A 78 -17.44 20.38 -20.37
CA PRO A 78 -16.43 19.60 -21.10
C PRO A 78 -16.05 20.21 -22.47
N GLN A 79 -16.92 21.02 -23.06
CA GLN A 79 -16.73 21.62 -24.38
C GLN A 79 -15.67 22.74 -24.38
N VAL A 80 -15.22 23.20 -23.22
CA VAL A 80 -14.20 24.26 -23.09
C VAL A 80 -12.78 23.70 -23.25
N VAL A 81 -12.59 22.38 -23.14
CA VAL A 81 -11.28 21.75 -23.26
C VAL A 81 -11.10 21.22 -24.68
N ASN A 82 -10.21 21.85 -25.43
CA ASN A 82 -9.81 21.34 -26.74
C ASN A 82 -8.83 20.16 -26.58
N PHE A 83 -9.20 19.00 -27.13
CA PHE A 83 -8.39 17.78 -27.14
C PHE A 83 -7.84 17.43 -28.54
N ASP A 84 -7.97 18.33 -29.52
CA ASP A 84 -7.58 18.11 -30.92
C ASP A 84 -6.10 17.72 -31.06
N ASP A 85 -5.25 18.20 -30.15
CA ASP A 85 -3.81 17.88 -30.11
C ASP A 85 -3.48 16.56 -29.37
N ILE A 86 -4.48 15.89 -28.77
CA ILE A 86 -4.29 14.66 -27.98
C ILE A 86 -4.80 13.45 -28.78
N GLY A 87 -3.85 12.60 -29.20
CA GLY A 87 -4.16 11.34 -29.87
C GLY A 87 -5.05 10.41 -29.03
N LYS A 88 -6.12 9.89 -29.64
CA LYS A 88 -7.02 8.90 -29.01
C LYS A 88 -6.41 7.50 -29.13
N ASN A 89 -5.55 7.12 -28.20
CA ASN A 89 -5.04 5.75 -28.10
C ASN A 89 -5.90 4.93 -27.13
N SER A 90 -6.01 3.62 -27.40
CA SER A 90 -6.63 2.67 -26.48
C SER A 90 -5.85 2.61 -25.17
N MET A 91 -6.57 2.52 -24.04
CA MET A 91 -5.93 2.27 -22.75
C MET A 91 -5.13 0.97 -22.80
N MET A 92 -3.86 1.02 -22.42
CA MET A 92 -3.06 -0.20 -22.25
C MET A 92 -3.69 -1.04 -21.14
N GLN A 93 -3.81 -2.34 -21.36
CA GLN A 93 -4.17 -3.27 -20.30
C GLN A 93 -3.07 -3.28 -19.22
N GLY A 94 -3.49 -3.47 -17.98
CA GLY A 94 -2.58 -3.58 -16.84
C GLY A 94 -1.51 -4.65 -17.09
N ILE A 95 -0.29 -4.37 -16.65
CA ILE A 95 0.79 -5.35 -16.69
C ILE A 95 0.49 -6.38 -15.59
N SER A 96 0.24 -7.62 -15.98
CA SER A 96 0.18 -8.74 -15.03
C SER A 96 1.59 -8.95 -14.46
N GLU A 97 1.74 -8.81 -13.15
CA GLU A 97 3.04 -8.97 -12.50
C GLU A 97 3.24 -10.40 -11.99
N PRO A 98 4.44 -10.97 -12.12
CA PRO A 98 4.75 -12.25 -11.49
C PRO A 98 4.78 -12.07 -9.97
N LEU A 99 3.77 -12.63 -9.29
CA LEU A 99 3.73 -12.70 -7.83
C LEU A 99 4.91 -13.54 -7.31
N LYS A 100 5.39 -13.18 -6.13
CA LYS A 100 6.40 -13.94 -5.41
C LYS A 100 5.85 -14.29 -4.03
N THR A 101 5.51 -15.56 -3.85
CA THR A 101 5.12 -16.11 -2.55
C THR A 101 6.36 -16.41 -1.73
N THR A 102 6.47 -15.84 -0.54
CA THR A 102 7.63 -16.05 0.34
C THR A 102 7.25 -15.94 1.80
N ASN A 103 7.90 -16.70 2.67
CA ASN A 103 7.80 -16.55 4.12
C ASN A 103 9.19 -16.40 4.71
N GLU A 104 9.65 -15.16 4.76
CA GLU A 104 10.96 -14.85 5.30
C GLU A 104 10.90 -13.72 6.31
N VAL A 105 11.77 -13.82 7.32
CA VAL A 105 12.00 -12.77 8.30
C VAL A 105 13.30 -12.05 7.94
N ILE A 106 13.19 -10.82 7.46
CA ILE A 106 14.32 -9.95 7.16
C ILE A 106 14.55 -9.03 8.36
N LYS A 107 15.75 -9.12 8.96
CA LYS A 107 16.18 -8.20 10.02
C LYS A 107 17.25 -7.26 9.47
N HIS A 108 16.98 -5.97 9.46
CA HIS A 108 17.93 -4.93 9.06
C HIS A 108 18.28 -4.06 10.27
N PHE A 109 19.50 -4.26 10.79
CA PHE A 109 20.00 -3.51 11.93
C PHE A 109 20.38 -2.09 11.50
N LEU A 110 19.84 -1.10 12.19
CA LEU A 110 20.16 0.30 12.01
C LEU A 110 20.44 0.91 13.39
N PRO A 111 21.69 1.29 13.72
CA PRO A 111 22.07 1.72 15.06
C PRO A 111 21.47 3.08 15.43
N GLY A 112 21.30 3.30 16.74
CA GLY A 112 20.88 4.59 17.30
C GLY A 112 19.40 4.94 17.08
N LYS A 113 18.55 3.95 16.81
CA LYS A 113 17.10 4.13 16.66
C LYS A 113 16.37 3.83 17.96
N THR A 114 15.50 4.75 18.36
CA THR A 114 14.63 4.62 19.54
C THR A 114 13.39 3.75 19.28
N SER A 115 13.15 3.41 18.02
CA SER A 115 12.03 2.57 17.59
C SER A 115 12.43 1.65 16.45
N CYS A 116 11.74 0.52 16.36
CA CYS A 116 11.87 -0.49 15.34
C CYS A 116 10.57 -0.55 14.56
N THR A 117 10.67 -0.42 13.23
CA THR A 117 9.55 -0.67 12.32
C THR A 117 9.45 -2.16 12.07
N VAL A 118 8.26 -2.71 12.27
CA VAL A 118 7.90 -4.05 11.83
C VAL A 118 6.87 -3.92 10.73
N LEU A 119 7.16 -4.45 9.56
CA LEU A 119 6.27 -4.49 8.41
C LEU A 119 6.10 -5.95 8.00
N MET A 120 4.89 -6.46 8.12
CA MET A 120 4.52 -7.78 7.62
C MET A 120 3.70 -7.61 6.34
N GLY A 121 3.88 -8.46 5.34
CA GLY A 121 3.15 -8.34 4.09
C GLY A 121 3.17 -9.61 3.25
N MET A 122 2.13 -9.76 2.43
CA MET A 122 1.92 -10.88 1.51
C MET A 122 0.97 -10.48 0.38
N HIS A 123 0.91 -11.31 -0.66
CA HIS A 123 -0.05 -11.16 -1.75
C HIS A 123 -1.44 -11.62 -1.32
N VAL A 124 -2.48 -10.91 -1.76
CA VAL A 124 -3.90 -11.24 -1.54
C VAL A 124 -4.73 -10.75 -2.72
N GLU A 125 -5.88 -11.39 -2.94
CA GLU A 125 -6.88 -10.87 -3.87
C GLU A 125 -7.49 -9.57 -3.32
N PRO A 126 -7.35 -8.43 -4.01
CA PRO A 126 -7.70 -7.12 -3.45
C PRO A 126 -9.20 -6.79 -3.58
N ASP A 127 -10.07 -7.78 -3.45
CA ASP A 127 -11.52 -7.57 -3.51
C ASP A 127 -12.08 -6.88 -2.25
N LEU A 128 -13.37 -6.49 -2.28
CA LEU A 128 -14.00 -5.79 -1.16
C LEU A 128 -14.10 -6.65 0.11
N ALA A 129 -14.27 -7.97 -0.02
CA ALA A 129 -14.36 -8.85 1.13
C ALA A 129 -13.01 -8.97 1.84
N THR A 130 -11.92 -9.12 1.09
CA THR A 130 -10.54 -9.08 1.60
C THR A 130 -10.21 -7.72 2.21
N GLN A 131 -10.61 -6.62 1.58
CA GLN A 131 -10.41 -5.27 2.14
C GLN A 131 -11.12 -5.12 3.49
N ILE A 132 -12.39 -5.52 3.59
CA ILE A 132 -13.14 -5.50 4.86
C ILE A 132 -12.50 -6.43 5.90
N ALA A 133 -12.11 -7.65 5.50
CA ALA A 133 -11.44 -8.61 6.37
C ALA A 133 -10.16 -8.02 6.99
N VAL A 134 -9.27 -7.48 6.16
CA VAL A 134 -8.02 -6.85 6.58
C VAL A 134 -8.28 -5.56 7.37
N ASN A 135 -9.36 -4.83 7.11
CA ASN A 135 -9.73 -3.68 7.92
C ASN A 135 -10.21 -4.09 9.33
N CYS A 136 -10.93 -5.21 9.47
CA CYS A 136 -11.32 -5.75 10.79
C CYS A 136 -10.09 -6.11 11.64
N LEU A 137 -9.00 -6.53 10.99
CA LEU A 137 -7.73 -6.81 11.67
C LEU A 137 -7.13 -5.56 12.33
N GLY A 138 -7.17 -4.38 11.69
CA GLY A 138 -6.31 -3.26 12.11
C GLY A 138 -6.57 -1.90 11.45
N ASN A 139 -7.79 -1.59 11.03
CA ASN A 139 -8.16 -0.26 10.56
C ASN A 139 -8.52 0.66 11.75
N GLY A 140 -7.55 1.48 12.18
CA GLY A 140 -7.72 2.42 13.30
C GLY A 140 -8.13 1.74 14.60
N PHE A 141 -8.77 2.49 15.49
CA PHE A 141 -9.18 2.00 16.83
C PHE A 141 -10.25 0.88 16.79
N SER A 142 -10.95 0.71 15.67
CA SER A 142 -11.92 -0.38 15.50
C SER A 142 -11.31 -1.75 15.19
N GLY A 143 -10.02 -1.80 14.82
CA GLY A 143 -9.35 -3.05 14.46
C GLY A 143 -8.82 -3.82 15.67
N LYS A 144 -8.82 -5.16 15.57
CA LYS A 144 -8.35 -6.06 16.64
C LYS A 144 -6.92 -5.74 17.11
N LEU A 145 -6.02 -5.39 16.19
CA LEU A 145 -4.61 -5.06 16.49
C LEU A 145 -4.48 -3.85 17.43
N MET A 146 -5.25 -2.80 17.19
CA MET A 146 -5.19 -1.59 18.01
C MET A 146 -5.77 -1.84 19.40
N LYS A 147 -6.90 -2.55 19.47
CA LYS A 147 -7.51 -2.92 20.76
C LYS A 147 -6.57 -3.77 21.61
N HIS A 148 -5.98 -4.82 21.03
CA HIS A 148 -5.17 -5.76 21.82
C HIS A 148 -3.74 -5.25 22.07
N VAL A 149 -3.01 -4.93 21.00
CA VAL A 149 -1.56 -4.65 21.11
C VAL A 149 -1.30 -3.27 21.70
N ARG A 150 -2.15 -2.28 21.36
CA ARG A 150 -2.01 -0.91 21.87
C ARG A 150 -2.84 -0.67 23.12
N ASP A 151 -4.15 -0.89 23.10
CA ASP A 151 -5.00 -0.45 24.22
C ASP A 151 -4.89 -1.38 25.43
N GLU A 152 -4.92 -2.70 25.24
CA GLU A 152 -4.83 -3.67 26.35
C GLU A 152 -3.40 -3.86 26.84
N LEU A 153 -2.41 -3.96 25.93
CA LEU A 153 -1.03 -4.31 26.28
C LEU A 153 -0.03 -3.15 26.28
N GLY A 154 -0.37 -1.99 25.71
CA GLY A 154 0.49 -0.80 25.70
C GLY A 154 1.82 -0.99 24.96
N LEU A 155 1.91 -1.91 24.01
CA LEU A 155 3.20 -2.29 23.39
C LEU A 155 3.65 -1.32 22.29
N THR A 156 2.71 -0.57 21.71
CA THR A 156 2.97 0.33 20.58
C THR A 156 2.08 1.57 20.64
N TYR A 157 2.57 2.66 20.05
CA TYR A 157 1.73 3.82 19.75
C TYR A 157 0.91 3.66 18.46
N GLY A 158 1.32 2.75 17.57
CA GLY A 158 0.71 2.61 16.26
C GLY A 158 0.95 1.25 15.65
N ILE A 159 -0.15 0.54 15.43
CA ILE A 159 -0.21 -0.68 14.64
C ILE A 159 -1.44 -0.61 13.74
N ASN A 160 -1.32 -1.03 12.49
CA ASN A 160 -2.43 -1.02 11.54
C ASN A 160 -2.27 -2.12 10.51
N SER A 161 -3.37 -2.45 9.84
CA SER A 161 -3.40 -3.31 8.67
C SER A 161 -4.10 -2.62 7.52
N TYR A 162 -3.69 -2.94 6.30
CA TYR A 162 -4.28 -2.35 5.10
C TYR A 162 -4.00 -3.20 3.86
N VAL A 163 -4.89 -3.11 2.88
CA VAL A 163 -4.68 -3.65 1.53
C VAL A 163 -4.18 -2.54 0.62
N LYS A 164 -3.16 -2.83 -0.18
CA LYS A 164 -2.77 -1.99 -1.31
C LYS A 164 -3.36 -2.58 -2.58
N GLU A 165 -4.54 -2.10 -2.95
CA GLU A 165 -5.34 -2.65 -4.05
C GLU A 165 -4.55 -2.77 -5.36
N LYS A 166 -3.78 -1.72 -5.73
CA LYS A 166 -2.95 -1.73 -6.95
C LYS A 166 -1.85 -2.80 -6.94
N GLN A 167 -1.36 -3.14 -5.75
CA GLN A 167 -0.27 -4.09 -5.56
C GLN A 167 -0.79 -5.52 -5.34
N GLY A 168 -2.09 -5.72 -5.07
CA GLY A 168 -2.62 -7.03 -4.67
C GLY A 168 -1.95 -7.56 -3.40
N THR A 169 -1.69 -6.69 -2.40
CA THR A 169 -0.99 -7.08 -1.16
C THR A 169 -1.70 -6.58 0.07
N MET A 170 -1.67 -7.37 1.15
CA MET A 170 -2.01 -6.92 2.49
C MET A 170 -0.73 -6.64 3.28
N HIS A 171 -0.82 -5.70 4.22
CA HIS A 171 0.27 -5.33 5.10
C HIS A 171 -0.23 -5.19 6.53
N VAL A 172 0.63 -5.53 7.49
CA VAL A 172 0.52 -5.11 8.90
C VAL A 172 1.75 -4.27 9.21
N SER A 173 1.57 -3.05 9.69
CA SER A 173 2.66 -2.15 10.05
C SER A 173 2.56 -1.77 11.51
N ALA A 174 3.64 -1.99 12.26
CA ALA A 174 3.76 -1.67 13.66
C ALA A 174 5.07 -0.95 13.96
N THR A 175 5.11 -0.20 15.06
CA THR A 175 6.34 0.41 15.59
C THR A 175 6.51 0.05 17.06
N TYR A 176 7.62 -0.59 17.41
CA TYR A 176 7.91 -1.00 18.80
C TYR A 176 9.18 -0.32 19.31
N SER A 177 9.30 -0.12 20.63
CA SER A 177 10.62 0.16 21.20
C SER A 177 11.51 -1.09 21.09
N PRO A 178 12.85 -0.96 21.06
CA PRO A 178 13.75 -2.11 21.06
C PRO A 178 13.44 -3.14 22.15
N THR A 179 13.10 -2.67 23.35
CA THR A 179 12.79 -3.51 24.52
C THR A 179 11.46 -4.27 24.43
N LEU A 180 10.52 -3.79 23.61
CA LEU A 180 9.20 -4.38 23.45
C LEU A 180 9.05 -5.15 22.13
N LEU A 181 10.08 -5.16 21.28
CA LEU A 181 10.02 -5.67 19.91
C LEU A 181 9.56 -7.12 19.84
N ASP A 182 10.22 -8.03 20.57
CA ASP A 182 9.91 -9.46 20.50
C ASP A 182 8.51 -9.76 21.05
N LYS A 183 8.13 -9.11 22.15
CA LYS A 183 6.78 -9.21 22.72
C LYS A 183 5.74 -8.65 21.73
N GLY A 184 6.00 -7.49 21.13
CA GLY A 184 5.12 -6.85 20.16
C GLY A 184 4.87 -7.73 18.92
N ILE A 185 5.92 -8.33 18.38
CA ILE A 185 5.81 -9.28 17.25
C ILE A 185 4.97 -10.50 17.64
N LYS A 186 5.26 -11.10 18.80
CA LYS A 186 4.50 -12.25 19.32
C LYS A 186 3.01 -11.94 19.44
N GLU A 187 2.66 -10.83 20.10
CA GLU A 187 1.26 -10.46 20.30
C GLU A 187 0.57 -10.04 18.98
N THR A 188 1.33 -9.52 18.01
CA THR A 188 0.80 -9.29 16.65
C THR A 188 0.38 -10.61 15.99
N HIS A 189 1.21 -11.66 16.10
CA HIS A 189 0.87 -12.99 15.58
C HIS A 189 -0.34 -13.61 16.32
N ASN A 190 -0.42 -13.46 17.65
CA ASN A 190 -1.59 -13.94 18.40
C ASN A 190 -2.90 -13.32 17.87
N VAL A 191 -2.89 -12.02 17.55
CA VAL A 191 -4.06 -11.34 16.96
C VAL A 191 -4.35 -11.82 15.53
N LEU A 192 -3.32 -12.06 14.73
CA LEU A 192 -3.47 -12.64 13.38
C LEU A 192 -4.10 -14.04 13.44
N ASP A 193 -3.66 -14.88 14.37
CA ASP A 193 -4.18 -16.24 14.57
C ASP A 193 -5.64 -16.21 15.06
N GLU A 194 -5.99 -15.26 15.92
CA GLU A 194 -7.38 -15.06 16.35
C GLU A 194 -8.26 -14.55 15.21
N TRP A 195 -7.80 -13.54 14.47
CA TRP A 195 -8.48 -13.02 13.30
C TRP A 195 -8.71 -14.10 12.23
N LYS A 196 -7.77 -15.05 12.11
CA LYS A 196 -7.88 -16.17 11.17
C LYS A 196 -9.05 -17.12 11.49
N LYS A 197 -9.57 -17.13 12.72
CA LYS A 197 -10.77 -17.88 13.11
C LYS A 197 -12.06 -17.21 12.62
N GLY A 198 -12.00 -15.96 12.20
CA GLY A 198 -13.11 -15.18 11.66
C GLY A 198 -13.36 -13.88 12.41
N VAL A 199 -14.34 -13.13 11.90
CA VAL A 199 -14.82 -11.86 12.45
C VAL A 199 -16.32 -11.93 12.71
N THR A 200 -16.84 -10.96 13.47
CA THR A 200 -18.27 -10.85 13.77
C THR A 200 -19.00 -9.94 12.78
N GLN A 201 -20.34 -10.03 12.75
CA GLN A 201 -21.18 -9.12 11.97
C GLN A 201 -20.96 -7.65 12.35
N GLU A 202 -20.85 -7.37 13.65
CA GLU A 202 -20.60 -6.02 14.17
C GLU A 202 -19.26 -5.46 13.65
N GLU A 203 -18.20 -6.27 13.67
CA GLU A 203 -16.88 -5.87 13.15
C GLU A 203 -16.96 -5.53 11.65
N VAL A 204 -17.68 -6.33 10.87
CA VAL A 204 -17.92 -6.10 9.43
C VAL A 204 -18.70 -4.82 9.20
N ASP A 205 -19.79 -4.59 9.92
CA ASP A 205 -20.67 -3.42 9.74
C ASP A 205 -19.97 -2.12 10.11
N ILE A 206 -19.12 -2.13 11.15
CA ILE A 206 -18.25 -1.00 11.49
C ILE A 206 -17.32 -0.68 10.31
N GLN A 207 -16.65 -1.69 9.73
CA GLN A 207 -15.72 -1.43 8.63
C GLN A 207 -16.43 -0.96 7.35
N LYS A 208 -17.60 -1.49 7.03
CA LYS A 208 -18.42 -0.99 5.92
C LYS A 208 -18.75 0.49 6.09
N THR A 209 -19.23 0.87 7.28
CA THR A 209 -19.58 2.25 7.62
C THR A 209 -18.39 3.18 7.50
N ILE A 210 -17.21 2.75 7.97
CA ILE A 210 -15.97 3.52 7.82
C ILE A 210 -15.59 3.69 6.35
N MET A 211 -15.67 2.62 5.55
CA MET A 211 -15.29 2.64 4.13
C MET A 211 -16.19 3.58 3.31
N THR A 212 -17.51 3.53 3.50
CA THR A 212 -18.45 4.44 2.81
C THR A 212 -18.33 5.88 3.33
N GLY A 213 -18.18 6.07 4.64
CA GLY A 213 -18.03 7.39 5.25
C GLY A 213 -16.76 8.12 4.81
N ILE A 214 -15.60 7.44 4.79
CA ILE A 214 -14.33 8.03 4.32
C ILE A 214 -14.45 8.45 2.85
N ARG A 215 -15.16 7.66 2.03
CA ARG A 215 -15.36 8.00 0.61
C ARG A 215 -16.14 9.29 0.46
N GLN A 216 -17.24 9.45 1.19
CA GLN A 216 -18.05 10.67 1.15
C GLN A 216 -17.20 11.92 1.46
N VAL A 217 -16.46 11.88 2.57
CA VAL A 217 -15.56 12.99 2.96
C VAL A 217 -14.46 13.23 1.92
N ARG A 218 -13.89 12.17 1.34
CA ARG A 218 -12.88 12.32 0.29
C ARG A 218 -13.43 13.00 -0.95
N PHE A 219 -14.68 12.71 -1.30
CA PHE A 219 -15.31 13.19 -2.53
C PHE A 219 -15.82 14.62 -2.41
N ASP A 220 -15.73 15.26 -1.24
CA ASP A 220 -15.88 16.71 -1.12
C ASP A 220 -14.72 17.49 -1.79
N ASN A 221 -13.60 16.82 -2.10
CA ASN A 221 -12.46 17.40 -2.81
C ASN A 221 -12.44 16.96 -4.28
N PRO A 222 -12.59 17.88 -5.26
CA PRO A 222 -12.54 17.56 -6.69
C PRO A 222 -11.28 16.81 -7.13
N SER A 223 -10.13 17.11 -6.50
CA SER A 223 -8.86 16.42 -6.78
C SER A 223 -8.91 14.93 -6.39
N ASN A 224 -9.67 14.57 -5.35
CA ASN A 224 -9.85 13.16 -5.00
C ASN A 224 -10.81 12.48 -5.99
N ILE A 225 -11.88 13.15 -6.40
CA ILE A 225 -12.83 12.62 -7.39
C ILE A 225 -12.07 12.29 -8.69
N ILE A 226 -11.33 13.25 -9.24
CA ILE A 226 -10.61 13.05 -10.50
C ILE A 226 -9.54 11.97 -10.39
N ASN A 227 -8.84 11.87 -9.26
CA ASN A 227 -7.86 10.81 -9.01
C ASN A 227 -8.52 9.42 -8.94
N THR A 228 -9.69 9.30 -8.33
CA THR A 228 -10.45 8.04 -8.32
C THR A 228 -10.93 7.67 -9.72
N ILE A 229 -11.54 8.61 -10.46
CA ILE A 229 -11.96 8.37 -11.84
C ILE A 229 -10.78 7.94 -12.71
N HIS A 230 -9.67 8.67 -12.63
CA HIS A 230 -8.46 8.36 -13.37
C HIS A 230 -7.94 6.95 -13.05
N SER A 231 -7.79 6.63 -11.76
CA SER A 231 -7.28 5.32 -11.31
C SER A 231 -8.19 4.16 -11.71
N GLU A 232 -9.51 4.31 -11.60
CA GLU A 232 -10.47 3.27 -11.97
C GLU A 232 -10.59 3.08 -13.48
N LYS A 233 -10.53 4.17 -14.27
CA LYS A 233 -10.46 4.07 -15.73
C LYS A 233 -9.20 3.34 -16.20
N LEU A 234 -8.04 3.62 -15.60
CA LEU A 234 -6.80 2.89 -15.90
C LEU A 234 -6.90 1.39 -15.61
N ARG A 235 -7.82 0.98 -14.72
CA ARG A 235 -8.15 -0.43 -14.43
C ARG A 235 -9.26 -1.01 -15.31
N GLY A 236 -9.69 -0.27 -16.33
CA GLY A 236 -10.77 -0.66 -17.24
C GLY A 236 -12.15 -0.64 -16.59
N LYS A 237 -12.34 0.10 -15.49
CA LYS A 237 -13.63 0.27 -14.83
C LYS A 237 -14.37 1.48 -15.41
N ASP A 238 -15.69 1.40 -15.44
CA ASP A 238 -16.57 2.47 -15.91
C ASP A 238 -17.05 3.37 -14.75
N MET A 239 -17.82 4.40 -15.09
CA MET A 239 -18.42 5.28 -14.07
C MET A 239 -19.39 4.52 -13.16
N ASN A 240 -20.14 3.55 -13.69
CA ASN A 240 -21.06 2.75 -12.89
C ASN A 240 -20.34 1.99 -11.77
N PHE A 241 -19.13 1.46 -12.03
CA PHE A 241 -18.32 0.83 -11.00
C PHE A 241 -17.94 1.80 -9.87
N ILE A 242 -17.67 3.07 -10.22
CA ILE A 242 -17.35 4.12 -9.26
C ILE A 242 -18.60 4.47 -8.46
N ASP A 243 -19.73 4.75 -9.11
CA ASP A 243 -20.97 5.21 -8.48
C ASP A 243 -21.61 4.13 -7.60
N SER A 244 -21.51 2.87 -8.01
CA SER A 244 -22.04 1.73 -7.26
C SER A 244 -21.19 1.30 -6.06
N PHE A 245 -20.10 2.00 -5.74
CA PHE A 245 -19.17 1.58 -4.68
C PHE A 245 -19.87 1.31 -3.35
N ASP A 246 -20.71 2.23 -2.86
CA ASP A 246 -21.39 2.08 -1.57
C ASP A 246 -22.35 0.88 -1.58
N SER A 247 -23.06 0.68 -2.69
CA SER A 247 -23.94 -0.49 -2.86
C SER A 247 -23.15 -1.80 -2.86
N ARG A 248 -21.99 -1.83 -3.53
CA ARG A 248 -21.11 -3.00 -3.56
C ARG A 248 -20.51 -3.31 -2.21
N VAL A 249 -20.07 -2.29 -1.45
CA VAL A 249 -19.60 -2.45 -0.07
C VAL A 249 -20.70 -3.00 0.82
N ASN A 250 -21.90 -2.43 0.76
CA ASN A 250 -23.03 -2.88 1.58
C ASN A 250 -23.50 -4.29 1.25
N ALA A 251 -23.35 -4.74 0.00
CA ALA A 251 -23.70 -6.09 -0.44
C ALA A 251 -22.72 -7.18 0.03
N VAL A 252 -21.53 -6.84 0.53
CA VAL A 252 -20.57 -7.84 1.04
C VAL A 252 -21.14 -8.51 2.30
N THR A 253 -21.22 -9.83 2.32
CA THR A 253 -21.76 -10.60 3.44
C THR A 253 -20.68 -11.00 4.45
N LEU A 254 -21.08 -11.33 5.69
CA LEU A 254 -20.17 -11.85 6.71
C LEU A 254 -19.49 -13.15 6.24
N GLU A 255 -20.24 -14.01 5.55
CA GLU A 255 -19.74 -15.26 4.99
C GLU A 255 -18.64 -15.00 3.96
N GLN A 256 -18.81 -14.02 3.07
CA GLN A 256 -17.77 -13.63 2.11
C GLN A 256 -16.52 -13.09 2.80
N VAL A 257 -16.68 -12.28 3.86
CA VAL A 257 -15.54 -11.76 4.63
C VAL A 257 -14.78 -12.91 5.31
N ASN A 258 -15.49 -13.81 5.99
CA ASN A 258 -14.86 -14.96 6.66
C ASN A 258 -14.26 -15.95 5.66
N GLN A 259 -14.85 -16.09 4.46
CA GLN A 259 -14.24 -16.86 3.37
C GLN A 259 -12.94 -16.20 2.87
N ALA A 260 -12.92 -14.87 2.71
CA ALA A 260 -11.71 -14.13 2.33
C ALA A 260 -10.61 -14.31 3.40
N ILE A 261 -10.97 -14.24 4.68
CA ILE A 261 -10.05 -14.58 5.78
C ILE A 261 -9.51 -15.99 5.61
N SER A 262 -10.37 -16.98 5.36
CA SER A 262 -9.98 -18.39 5.19
C SER A 262 -9.01 -18.61 4.02
N ASN A 263 -9.16 -17.86 2.92
CA ASN A 263 -8.29 -17.94 1.75
C ASN A 263 -6.88 -17.35 1.96
N ILE A 264 -6.68 -16.52 3.00
CA ILE A 264 -5.38 -15.88 3.28
C ILE A 264 -4.47 -16.84 4.04
N ASP A 265 -3.48 -17.43 3.39
CA ASP A 265 -2.52 -18.29 4.08
C ASP A 265 -1.43 -17.48 4.80
N LEU A 266 -1.55 -17.36 6.14
CA LEU A 266 -0.56 -16.67 6.97
C LEU A 266 0.84 -17.33 6.90
N SER A 267 0.93 -18.57 6.41
CA SER A 267 2.22 -19.22 6.15
C SER A 267 3.00 -18.55 5.02
N GLU A 268 2.38 -17.66 4.22
CA GLU A 268 3.04 -16.85 3.19
C GLU A 268 3.37 -15.42 3.67
N LEU A 269 3.17 -15.12 4.96
CA LEU A 269 3.40 -13.78 5.49
C LEU A 269 4.88 -13.51 5.71
N SER A 270 5.46 -12.60 4.92
CA SER A 270 6.83 -12.13 5.12
C SER A 270 6.90 -11.04 6.15
N THR A 271 7.99 -10.99 6.93
CA THR A 271 8.22 -9.99 7.97
C THR A 271 9.52 -9.25 7.74
N VAL A 272 9.47 -7.92 7.77
CA VAL A 272 10.64 -7.04 7.71
C VAL A 272 10.72 -6.25 9.01
N ILE A 273 11.88 -6.31 9.66
CA ILE A 273 12.18 -5.62 10.92
C ILE A 273 13.35 -4.67 10.66
N VAL A 274 13.17 -3.38 10.93
CA VAL A 274 14.20 -2.36 10.75
C VAL A 274 14.32 -1.50 12.00
N GLY A 275 15.51 -1.41 12.57
CA GLY A 275 15.77 -0.58 13.76
C GLY A 275 16.97 -1.06 14.56
N THR A 276 17.06 -0.63 15.80
CA THR A 276 18.10 -1.07 16.74
C THR A 276 17.55 -2.21 17.59
N PHE A 277 18.16 -3.38 17.52
CA PHE A 277 17.81 -4.55 18.32
C PHE A 277 19.09 -5.36 18.61
N SER A 278 19.07 -6.09 19.73
CA SER A 278 20.16 -6.96 20.21
C SER A 278 19.88 -8.42 19.89
#